data_AF-A0AAV3GZC0-F1
#
_entry.id   AF-A0AAV3GZC0-F1
#
_cell.length_a   1.000
_cell.length_b   1.000
_cell.length_c   1.000
_cell.angle_alpha   90.00
_cell.angle_beta   90.00
_cell.angle_gamma   90.00
#
_symmetry.space_group_name_H-M   'P 1'
#
loop_
_entity.id
_entity.type
_entity.pdbx_description
1 polymer ?
#
loop_
_entity_poly.entity_id
_entity_poly.type
_entity_poly.pdbx_seq_one_letter_code
_entity_poly.pdbx_strand_id
1 'polypeptide(L)'
;MFSQEEIISKSQPDKNGTITMKKKIPCYRCSGSGQYKFMSMGKITYGTCFKCDGDGFLVVTEKSFTPEYRAKLNALNKKRADRKIRITREKESQKNFDRYGFEKGYIYVVIEENSYAIKDELHHQGATYDPLLGWFFKEKQEQYKTQKVFVEEFSVINDEGIIELKLEEYSERQQEILRAKRREEGEFIGTIAQRLELDLKLTNTVTIDTQWGNVYLHLFEDQNHNSLIWKTNKFLYYDEWDVGEIRKVKATIKAHDYYRDTKQTWVKNVKIQKNESEGIKV
;
A
#
# COMPACT_ATOMS: atom_id res chain seq x y z
N MET A 1 -43.48 -25.09 -14.83
CA MET A 1 -42.91 -26.45 -14.93
C MET A 1 -41.46 -26.31 -15.33
N PHE A 2 -40.51 -26.53 -14.42
CA PHE A 2 -39.09 -26.61 -14.78
C PHE A 2 -38.92 -27.88 -15.63
N SER A 3 -38.55 -27.74 -16.91
CA SER A 3 -38.37 -28.88 -17.79
C SER A 3 -37.29 -29.78 -17.21
N GLN A 4 -37.64 -31.05 -17.00
CA GLN A 4 -36.79 -32.04 -16.37
C GLN A 4 -35.48 -32.22 -17.14
N GLU A 5 -34.37 -32.40 -16.43
CA GLU A 5 -33.09 -32.76 -17.04
C GLU A 5 -33.25 -34.11 -17.74
N GLU A 6 -32.95 -34.16 -19.03
CA GLU A 6 -33.07 -35.39 -19.81
C GLU A 6 -31.68 -35.97 -20.07
N ILE A 7 -31.46 -37.22 -19.66
CA ILE A 7 -30.19 -37.92 -19.92
C ILE A 7 -30.24 -38.44 -21.35
N ILE A 8 -29.40 -37.87 -22.22
CA ILE A 8 -29.29 -38.27 -23.64
C ILE A 8 -28.54 -39.59 -23.76
N SER A 9 -27.44 -39.73 -23.01
CA SER A 9 -26.61 -40.94 -23.05
C SER A 9 -25.75 -41.05 -21.80
N LYS A 10 -25.55 -42.28 -21.33
CA LYS A 10 -24.67 -42.61 -20.20
C LYS A 10 -23.65 -43.64 -20.67
N SER A 11 -22.35 -43.37 -20.48
CA SER A 11 -21.30 -44.34 -20.80
C SER A 11 -21.28 -45.47 -19.77
N GLN A 12 -20.73 -46.63 -20.17
CA GLN A 12 -20.28 -47.62 -19.19
C GLN A 12 -19.13 -47.04 -18.34
N PRO A 13 -18.97 -47.49 -17.08
CA PRO A 13 -17.86 -47.05 -16.23
C PRO A 13 -16.53 -47.48 -16.84
N ASP A 14 -15.57 -46.55 -16.89
CA ASP A 14 -14.20 -46.86 -17.31
C ASP A 14 -13.45 -47.70 -16.24
N LYS A 15 -12.18 -48.04 -16.50
CA LYS A 15 -11.33 -48.79 -15.55
C LYS A 15 -11.17 -48.11 -14.18
N ASN A 16 -11.47 -46.82 -14.07
CA ASN A 16 -11.39 -46.03 -12.83
C ASN A 16 -12.78 -45.78 -12.22
N GLY A 17 -13.84 -46.36 -12.79
CA GLY A 17 -15.24 -46.17 -12.38
C GLY A 17 -15.84 -44.83 -12.79
N THR A 18 -15.19 -44.08 -13.70
CA THR A 18 -15.69 -42.81 -14.22
C THR A 18 -16.84 -43.08 -15.19
N ILE A 19 -17.96 -42.39 -14.97
CA ILE A 19 -19.12 -42.43 -15.86
C ILE A 19 -19.27 -41.05 -16.49
N THR A 20 -19.38 -41.01 -17.82
CA THR A 20 -19.66 -39.80 -18.58
C THR A 20 -21.13 -39.78 -18.96
N MET A 21 -21.85 -38.74 -18.57
CA MET A 21 -23.26 -38.54 -18.88
C MET A 21 -23.40 -37.29 -19.77
N LYS A 22 -24.12 -37.42 -20.88
CA LYS A 22 -24.59 -36.27 -21.65
C LYS A 22 -26.02 -35.97 -21.22
N LYS A 23 -26.26 -34.77 -20.71
CA LYS A 23 -27.56 -34.30 -20.27
C LYS A 23 -28.01 -33.13 -21.14
N LYS A 24 -29.29 -33.11 -21.46
CA LYS A 24 -29.98 -31.96 -22.04
C LYS A 24 -30.52 -31.13 -20.89
N ILE A 25 -29.95 -29.96 -20.68
CA ILE A 25 -30.39 -29.01 -19.66
C ILE A 25 -31.08 -27.81 -20.32
N PRO A 26 -32.09 -27.19 -19.69
CA PRO A 26 -32.69 -25.98 -20.23
C PRO A 26 -31.61 -24.90 -20.36
N CYS A 27 -31.63 -24.18 -21.48
CA CYS A 27 -30.69 -23.09 -21.71
C CYS A 27 -30.96 -21.99 -20.68
N TYR A 28 -30.00 -21.75 -19.80
CA TYR A 28 -30.11 -20.75 -18.74
C TYR A 28 -30.21 -19.30 -19.25
N ARG A 29 -29.93 -19.04 -20.54
CA ARG A 29 -30.05 -17.69 -21.13
C ARG A 29 -31.48 -17.35 -21.55
N CYS A 30 -32.23 -18.32 -22.06
CA CYS A 30 -33.63 -18.15 -22.48
C CYS A 30 -34.60 -18.93 -21.59
N SER A 31 -34.12 -19.53 -20.50
CA SER A 31 -34.90 -20.35 -19.57
C SER A 31 -35.70 -21.47 -20.25
N GLY A 32 -35.15 -22.06 -21.32
CA GLY A 32 -35.83 -23.12 -22.07
C GLY A 32 -36.70 -22.66 -23.23
N SER A 33 -36.94 -21.35 -23.41
CA SER A 33 -37.88 -20.86 -24.44
C SER A 33 -37.34 -20.89 -25.87
N GLY A 34 -36.02 -21.02 -26.05
CA GLY A 34 -35.36 -20.85 -27.36
C GLY A 34 -35.34 -19.40 -27.87
N GLN A 35 -36.08 -18.49 -27.24
CA GLN A 35 -36.26 -17.12 -27.68
C GLN A 35 -35.88 -16.11 -26.59
N TYR A 36 -35.14 -15.09 -26.98
CA TYR A 36 -34.83 -13.96 -26.11
C TYR A 36 -35.85 -12.85 -26.34
N LYS A 37 -36.51 -12.41 -25.27
CA LYS A 37 -37.49 -11.32 -25.29
C LYS A 37 -36.76 -10.00 -25.01
N PHE A 38 -36.90 -9.02 -25.89
CA PHE A 38 -36.32 -7.69 -25.70
C PHE A 38 -37.29 -6.61 -26.18
N MET A 39 -37.12 -5.38 -25.68
CA MET A 39 -37.90 -4.24 -26.16
C MET A 39 -37.14 -3.53 -27.27
N SER A 40 -37.78 -3.34 -28.41
CA SER A 40 -37.28 -2.51 -29.50
C SER A 40 -38.37 -1.52 -29.89
N MET A 41 -38.03 -0.24 -29.95
CA MET A 41 -38.95 0.85 -30.34
C MET A 41 -40.30 0.81 -29.60
N GLY A 42 -40.29 0.54 -28.28
CA GLY A 42 -41.49 0.49 -27.45
C GLY A 42 -42.39 -0.74 -27.65
N LYS A 43 -41.97 -1.73 -28.44
CA LYS A 43 -42.68 -3.00 -28.65
C LYS A 43 -41.86 -4.18 -28.13
N ILE A 44 -42.56 -5.14 -27.54
CA ILE A 44 -41.98 -6.43 -27.17
C ILE A 44 -41.67 -7.19 -28.45
N THR A 45 -40.39 -7.47 -28.67
CA THR A 45 -39.88 -8.21 -29.82
C THR A 45 -39.20 -9.49 -29.32
N TYR A 46 -39.22 -10.53 -30.16
CA TYR A 46 -38.62 -11.82 -29.88
C TYR A 46 -37.47 -12.04 -30.87
N GLY A 47 -36.33 -12.51 -30.37
CA GLY A 47 -35.20 -12.94 -31.18
C GLY A 47 -34.79 -14.36 -30.83
N THR A 48 -34.10 -15.03 -31.74
CA THR A 48 -33.56 -16.37 -31.49
C THR A 48 -32.45 -16.31 -30.45
N CYS A 49 -32.44 -17.22 -29.48
CA CYS A 49 -31.38 -17.29 -28.48
C CYS A 49 -30.11 -17.90 -29.10
N PHE A 50 -29.10 -17.07 -29.39
CA PHE A 50 -27.79 -17.48 -29.94
C PHE A 50 -27.00 -18.50 -29.12
N LYS A 51 -27.38 -18.74 -27.87
CA LYS A 51 -26.66 -19.71 -27.02
C LYS A 51 -27.10 -21.15 -27.27
N CYS A 52 -28.36 -21.34 -27.64
CA CYS A 52 -28.94 -22.63 -27.96
C CYS A 52 -29.46 -22.67 -29.40
N ASP A 53 -29.11 -21.66 -30.21
CA ASP A 53 -29.55 -21.47 -31.60
C ASP A 53 -31.07 -21.63 -31.83
N GLY A 54 -31.88 -21.30 -30.82
CA GLY A 54 -33.33 -21.44 -30.88
C GLY A 54 -33.90 -22.72 -30.28
N ASP A 55 -33.07 -23.72 -29.97
CA ASP A 55 -33.52 -25.03 -29.47
C ASP A 55 -34.02 -24.98 -28.03
N GLY A 56 -33.65 -23.97 -27.26
CA GLY A 56 -34.02 -23.83 -25.85
C GLY A 56 -33.23 -24.71 -24.88
N PHE A 57 -32.37 -25.62 -25.35
CA PHE A 57 -31.59 -26.53 -24.50
C PHE A 57 -30.09 -26.47 -24.78
N LEU A 58 -29.29 -26.90 -23.82
CA LEU A 58 -27.85 -27.08 -23.93
C LEU A 58 -27.49 -28.53 -23.63
N VAL A 59 -26.58 -29.10 -24.42
CA VAL A 59 -26.03 -30.43 -24.17
C VAL A 59 -24.77 -30.26 -23.31
N VAL A 60 -24.85 -30.69 -22.06
CA VAL A 60 -23.71 -30.65 -21.13
C VAL A 60 -23.19 -32.07 -20.91
N THR A 61 -21.88 -32.20 -20.94
CA THR A 61 -21.20 -33.46 -20.61
C THR A 61 -20.71 -33.38 -19.17
N GLU A 62 -21.27 -34.22 -18.31
CA GLU A 62 -20.91 -34.34 -16.90
C GLU A 62 -20.11 -35.63 -16.68
N LYS A 63 -19.01 -35.54 -15.92
CA LYS A 63 -18.21 -36.70 -15.50
C LYS A 63 -18.42 -36.92 -14.02
N SER A 64 -18.97 -38.06 -13.65
CA SER A 64 -19.03 -38.51 -12.26
C SER A 64 -17.86 -39.45 -11.97
N PHE A 65 -17.07 -39.11 -10.96
CA PHE A 65 -15.92 -39.89 -10.52
C PHE A 65 -16.24 -40.71 -9.27
N THR A 66 -15.61 -41.87 -9.12
CA THR A 66 -15.62 -42.60 -7.85
C THR A 66 -14.92 -41.78 -6.75
N PRO A 67 -15.32 -41.92 -5.47
CA PRO A 67 -14.66 -41.21 -4.36
C PRO A 67 -13.15 -41.47 -4.30
N GLU A 68 -12.71 -42.71 -4.53
CA GLU A 68 -11.29 -43.09 -4.53
C GLU A 68 -10.50 -42.41 -5.66
N TYR A 69 -11.04 -42.40 -6.88
CA TYR A 69 -10.36 -41.76 -8.02
C TYR A 69 -10.34 -40.24 -7.86
N ARG A 70 -11.41 -39.65 -7.28
CA ARG A 70 -11.45 -38.22 -6.94
C ARG A 70 -10.38 -37.86 -5.90
N ALA A 71 -10.17 -38.69 -4.89
CA ALA A 71 -9.09 -38.50 -3.92
C ALA A 71 -7.70 -38.57 -4.58
N LYS A 72 -7.47 -39.53 -5.49
CA LYS A 72 -6.23 -39.62 -6.28
C LYS A 72 -6.00 -38.38 -7.14
N LEU A 73 -7.03 -37.89 -7.83
CA LEU A 73 -6.96 -36.66 -8.62
C LEU A 73 -6.66 -35.43 -7.75
N ASN A 74 -7.31 -35.30 -6.60
CA ASN A 74 -7.04 -34.20 -5.66
C ASN A 74 -5.59 -34.22 -5.16
N ALA A 75 -5.06 -35.40 -4.81
CA ALA A 75 -3.66 -35.54 -4.40
C ALA A 75 -2.68 -35.17 -5.53
N LEU A 76 -2.96 -35.60 -6.77
CA LEU A 76 -2.16 -35.21 -7.94
C LEU A 76 -2.22 -33.71 -8.22
N ASN A 77 -3.40 -33.11 -8.12
CA ASN A 77 -3.60 -31.68 -8.31
C ASN A 77 -2.89 -30.87 -7.23
N LYS A 78 -2.93 -31.32 -5.97
CA LYS A 78 -2.16 -30.71 -4.87
C LYS A 78 -0.67 -30.73 -5.18
N LYS A 79 -0.10 -31.89 -5.53
CA LYS A 79 1.32 -32.00 -5.92
C LYS A 79 1.71 -31.09 -7.09
N ARG A 80 0.83 -30.94 -8.09
CA ARG A 80 1.04 -30.03 -9.23
C ARG A 80 0.96 -28.57 -8.81
N ALA A 81 0.03 -28.21 -7.93
CA ALA A 81 -0.09 -26.88 -7.38
C ALA A 81 1.15 -26.51 -6.56
N ASP A 82 1.58 -27.39 -5.65
CA ASP A 82 2.78 -27.21 -4.82
C ASP A 82 4.03 -27.02 -5.70
N ARG A 83 4.19 -27.84 -6.75
CA ARG A 83 5.28 -27.68 -7.72
C ARG A 83 5.21 -26.33 -8.43
N LYS A 84 4.02 -25.89 -8.86
CA LYS A 84 3.86 -24.62 -9.56
C LYS A 84 4.18 -23.44 -8.63
N ILE A 85 3.76 -23.51 -7.37
CA ILE A 85 4.07 -22.50 -6.35
C ILE A 85 5.59 -22.42 -6.16
N ARG A 86 6.27 -23.56 -6.00
CA ARG A 86 7.72 -23.59 -5.81
C ARG A 86 8.48 -22.98 -7.00
N ILE A 87 8.16 -23.38 -8.22
CA ILE A 87 8.75 -22.81 -9.45
C ILE A 87 8.50 -21.29 -9.53
N THR A 88 7.32 -20.83 -9.09
CA THR A 88 6.99 -19.40 -9.08
C THR A 88 7.86 -18.65 -8.08
N ARG A 89 8.03 -19.18 -6.86
CA ARG A 89 8.90 -18.62 -5.83
C ARG A 89 10.38 -18.62 -6.25
N GLU A 90 10.87 -19.69 -6.86
CA GLU A 90 12.24 -19.77 -7.40
C GLU A 90 12.48 -18.65 -8.44
N LYS A 91 11.51 -18.44 -9.35
CA LYS A 91 11.60 -17.34 -10.34
C LYS A 91 11.55 -15.95 -9.72
N GLU A 92 10.72 -15.75 -8.70
CA GLU A 92 10.67 -14.48 -7.95
C GLU A 92 11.97 -14.23 -7.18
N SER A 93 12.53 -15.27 -6.56
CA SER A 93 13.82 -15.22 -5.89
C SER A 93 14.93 -14.81 -6.85
N GLN A 94 14.98 -15.38 -8.06
CA GLN A 94 15.97 -14.99 -9.07
C GLN A 94 15.79 -13.53 -9.50
N LYS A 95 14.55 -13.08 -9.72
CA LYS A 95 14.29 -11.67 -10.05
C LYS A 95 14.73 -10.73 -8.93
N ASN A 96 14.50 -11.09 -7.68
CA ASN A 96 14.93 -10.32 -6.51
C ASN A 96 16.46 -10.30 -6.41
N PHE A 97 17.11 -11.43 -6.68
CA PHE A 97 18.57 -11.55 -6.75
C PHE A 97 19.17 -10.55 -7.75
N ASP A 98 18.64 -10.55 -8.99
CA ASP A 98 19.10 -9.68 -10.07
C ASP A 98 18.80 -8.20 -9.79
N ARG A 99 17.67 -7.89 -9.14
CA ARG A 99 17.24 -6.52 -8.86
C ARG A 99 18.09 -5.84 -7.78
N TYR A 100 18.29 -6.50 -6.63
CA TYR A 100 18.91 -5.90 -5.45
C TYR A 100 20.42 -6.12 -5.35
N GLY A 101 21.08 -6.54 -6.43
CA GLY A 101 22.55 -6.62 -6.46
C GLY A 101 23.12 -7.65 -5.47
N PHE A 102 22.40 -8.75 -5.24
CA PHE A 102 22.83 -9.85 -4.36
C PHE A 102 24.21 -10.41 -4.75
N GLU A 103 24.64 -10.26 -6.01
CA GLU A 103 26.00 -10.61 -6.48
C GLU A 103 27.11 -9.90 -5.69
N LYS A 104 26.93 -8.61 -5.39
CA LYS A 104 27.91 -7.82 -4.62
C LYS A 104 27.58 -7.81 -3.12
N GLY A 105 26.35 -8.16 -2.75
CA GLY A 105 25.86 -8.18 -1.36
C GLY A 105 25.49 -6.81 -0.79
N TYR A 106 25.52 -5.75 -1.60
CA TYR A 106 25.15 -4.40 -1.17
C TYR A 106 24.60 -3.54 -2.31
N ILE A 107 23.85 -2.52 -1.93
CA ILE A 107 23.29 -1.48 -2.80
C ILE A 107 23.56 -0.08 -2.22
N TYR A 108 23.39 0.95 -3.03
CA TYR A 108 23.52 2.35 -2.65
C TYR A 108 22.16 3.04 -2.73
N VAL A 109 21.54 3.28 -1.59
CA VAL A 109 20.23 3.93 -1.49
C VAL A 109 20.41 5.45 -1.49
N VAL A 110 19.61 6.17 -2.28
CA VAL A 110 19.62 7.64 -2.39
C VAL A 110 18.87 8.25 -1.21
N ILE A 111 19.54 9.12 -0.43
CA ILE A 111 18.97 9.80 0.76
C ILE A 111 18.78 11.29 0.49
N GLU A 112 18.42 11.65 -0.73
CA GLU A 112 18.19 13.04 -1.10
C GLU A 112 16.81 13.49 -0.63
N GLU A 113 16.71 14.68 -0.03
CA GLU A 113 15.48 15.19 0.60
C GLU A 113 14.33 15.35 -0.41
N ASN A 114 14.64 15.57 -1.69
CA ASN A 114 13.65 15.70 -2.75
C ASN A 114 13.91 14.75 -3.93
N SER A 115 13.92 13.45 -3.65
CA SER A 115 14.07 12.39 -4.66
C SER A 115 12.94 12.37 -5.72
N TYR A 116 11.81 13.04 -5.47
CA TYR A 116 10.71 13.16 -6.43
C TYR A 116 11.03 14.12 -7.58
N ALA A 117 11.75 15.21 -7.32
CA ALA A 117 12.12 16.18 -8.34
C ALA A 117 13.11 15.60 -9.36
N ILE A 118 14.00 14.72 -8.90
CA ILE A 118 15.10 14.12 -9.69
C ILE A 118 14.78 12.71 -10.19
N LYS A 119 13.52 12.27 -10.11
CA LYS A 119 13.12 10.88 -10.41
C LYS A 119 13.51 10.43 -11.83
N ASP A 120 13.36 11.32 -12.82
CA ASP A 120 13.57 10.99 -14.23
C ASP A 120 15.07 10.90 -14.54
N GLU A 121 15.88 11.74 -13.88
CA GLU A 121 17.34 11.72 -13.94
C GLU A 121 17.91 10.45 -13.30
N LEU A 122 17.40 10.09 -12.12
CA LEU A 122 17.77 8.86 -11.42
C LEU A 122 17.49 7.62 -12.29
N HIS A 123 16.30 7.56 -12.89
CA HIS A 123 15.93 6.48 -13.80
C HIS A 123 16.85 6.42 -15.03
N HIS A 124 17.20 7.58 -15.62
CA HIS A 124 18.11 7.63 -16.77
C HIS A 124 19.54 7.15 -16.42
N GLN A 125 20.00 7.44 -15.21
CA GLN A 125 21.30 6.98 -14.69
C GLN A 125 21.30 5.51 -14.27
N GLY A 126 20.18 4.79 -14.44
CA GLY A 126 20.07 3.37 -14.11
C GLY A 126 19.73 3.07 -12.66
N ALA A 127 19.21 4.04 -11.91
CA ALA A 127 18.64 3.79 -10.59
C ALA A 127 17.36 2.95 -10.71
N THR A 128 17.16 2.06 -9.75
CA THR A 128 15.90 1.32 -9.61
C THR A 128 15.13 1.88 -8.42
N TYR A 129 13.82 2.03 -8.58
CA TYR A 129 12.93 2.45 -7.50
C TYR A 129 12.35 1.25 -6.77
N ASP A 130 12.28 1.32 -5.45
CA ASP A 130 11.47 0.46 -4.60
C ASP A 130 10.61 1.30 -3.64
N PRO A 131 9.33 0.95 -3.39
CA PRO A 131 8.47 1.73 -2.51
C PRO A 131 8.98 1.87 -1.06
N LEU A 132 9.74 0.89 -0.55
CA LEU A 132 10.19 0.86 0.84
C LEU A 132 11.64 1.34 1.01
N LEU A 133 12.50 1.11 0.01
CA LEU A 133 13.88 1.62 0.03
C LEU A 133 14.04 2.99 -0.63
N GLY A 134 13.13 3.37 -1.53
CA GLY A 134 13.31 4.51 -2.42
C GLY A 134 14.17 4.17 -3.63
N TRP A 135 14.86 5.17 -4.18
CA TRP A 135 15.77 4.99 -5.32
C TRP A 135 17.10 4.41 -4.87
N PHE A 136 17.62 3.44 -5.62
CA PHE A 136 18.93 2.84 -5.33
C PHE A 136 19.73 2.49 -6.60
N PHE A 137 21.04 2.46 -6.43
CA PHE A 137 22.02 2.04 -7.43
C PHE A 137 22.75 0.76 -6.97
N LYS A 138 23.20 -0.04 -7.95
CA LYS A 138 24.08 -1.20 -7.68
C LYS A 138 25.54 -0.80 -7.49
N GLU A 139 25.90 0.40 -7.94
CA GLU A 139 27.25 0.97 -7.87
C GLU A 139 27.20 2.35 -7.27
N LYS A 140 28.30 2.78 -6.65
CA LYS A 140 28.37 4.08 -6.02
C LYS A 140 28.33 5.17 -7.11
N GLN A 141 27.41 6.11 -6.96
CA GLN A 141 27.35 7.32 -7.78
C GLN A 141 27.75 8.51 -6.93
N GLU A 142 28.77 9.26 -7.35
CA GLU A 142 29.27 10.44 -6.60
C GLU A 142 28.37 11.67 -6.76
N GLN A 143 27.56 11.69 -7.82
CA GLN A 143 26.62 12.79 -8.12
C GLN A 143 25.47 12.87 -7.12
N TYR A 144 25.17 11.78 -6.40
CA TYR A 144 24.04 11.68 -5.49
C TYR A 144 24.50 11.32 -4.08
N LYS A 145 23.83 11.89 -3.08
CA LYS A 145 24.04 11.51 -1.68
C LYS A 145 23.46 10.12 -1.43
N THR A 146 24.33 9.12 -1.38
CA THR A 146 23.94 7.71 -1.23
C THR A 146 24.47 7.08 0.07
N GLN A 147 23.71 6.14 0.62
CA GLN A 147 24.12 5.27 1.72
C GLN A 147 24.28 3.84 1.24
N LYS A 148 25.37 3.20 1.65
CA LYS A 148 25.61 1.79 1.41
C LYS A 148 24.74 0.96 2.36
N VAL A 149 23.92 0.08 1.80
CA VAL A 149 23.04 -0.84 2.52
C VAL A 149 23.38 -2.27 2.11
N PHE A 150 23.58 -3.14 3.09
CA PHE A 150 23.84 -4.55 2.83
C PHE A 150 22.54 -5.31 2.59
N VAL A 151 22.55 -6.22 1.64
CA VAL A 151 21.36 -6.97 1.25
C VAL A 151 20.86 -7.90 2.36
N GLU A 152 21.77 -8.37 3.20
CA GLU A 152 21.49 -9.15 4.41
C GLU A 152 20.66 -8.38 5.45
N GLU A 153 20.67 -7.04 5.43
CA GLU A 153 19.88 -6.24 6.36
C GLU A 153 18.37 -6.32 6.08
N PHE A 154 17.99 -6.68 4.85
CA PHE A 154 16.61 -6.72 4.40
C PHE A 154 16.25 -8.02 3.65
N SER A 155 17.04 -9.08 3.79
CA SER A 155 16.73 -10.37 3.18
C SER A 155 17.14 -11.55 4.05
N VAL A 156 16.43 -12.66 3.91
CA VAL A 156 16.73 -13.93 4.57
C VAL A 156 16.61 -15.05 3.54
N ILE A 157 17.52 -16.01 3.60
CA ILE A 157 17.45 -17.24 2.81
C ILE A 157 16.77 -18.29 3.67
N ASN A 158 15.64 -18.83 3.20
CA ASN A 158 14.93 -19.90 3.91
C ASN A 158 15.58 -21.28 3.67
N ASP A 159 15.08 -22.31 4.36
CA ASP A 159 15.62 -23.69 4.28
C ASP A 159 15.58 -24.28 2.87
N GLU A 160 14.75 -23.73 1.97
CA GLU A 160 14.63 -24.15 0.57
C GLU A 160 15.57 -23.36 -0.37
N GLY A 161 16.41 -22.47 0.17
CA GLY A 161 17.33 -21.63 -0.61
C GLY A 161 16.64 -20.44 -1.31
N ILE A 162 15.40 -20.12 -0.95
CA ILE A 162 14.62 -19.04 -1.54
C ILE A 162 14.89 -17.76 -0.75
N ILE A 163 15.16 -16.67 -1.46
CA ILE A 163 15.34 -15.34 -0.89
C ILE A 163 13.98 -14.74 -0.54
N GLU A 164 13.78 -14.48 0.73
CA GLU A 164 12.64 -13.74 1.26
C GLU A 164 13.10 -12.31 1.62
N LEU A 165 12.43 -11.32 1.04
CA LEU A 165 12.71 -9.90 1.32
C LEU A 165 11.94 -9.44 2.56
N LYS A 166 12.63 -8.77 3.45
CA LYS A 166 12.14 -8.18 4.70
C LYS A 166 12.20 -6.66 4.68
N LEU A 167 11.76 -6.08 3.56
CA LEU A 167 11.83 -4.64 3.32
C LEU A 167 10.95 -3.84 4.30
N GLU A 168 9.82 -4.40 4.74
CA GLU A 168 8.93 -3.77 5.72
C GLU A 168 9.64 -3.64 7.08
N GLU A 169 10.17 -4.74 7.62
CA GLU A 169 10.94 -4.76 8.87
C GLU A 169 12.15 -3.80 8.81
N TYR A 170 12.83 -3.76 7.65
CA TYR A 170 13.96 -2.87 7.42
C TYR A 170 13.53 -1.39 7.43
N SER A 171 12.49 -1.04 6.67
CA SER A 171 11.97 0.33 6.59
C SER A 171 11.51 0.83 7.96
N GLU A 172 10.78 0.01 8.72
CA GLU A 172 10.35 0.34 10.08
C GLU A 172 11.54 0.60 11.02
N ARG A 173 12.58 -0.27 10.94
CA ARG A 173 13.81 -0.09 11.71
C ARG A 173 14.52 1.23 11.35
N GLN A 174 14.63 1.56 10.07
CA GLN A 174 15.23 2.82 9.63
C GLN A 174 14.43 4.04 10.11
N GLN A 175 13.11 3.98 10.02
CA GLN A 175 12.25 5.04 10.55
C GLN A 175 12.41 5.22 12.05
N GLU A 176 12.52 4.13 12.82
CA GLU A 176 12.72 4.23 14.27
C GLU A 176 14.12 4.75 14.62
N ILE A 177 15.17 4.38 13.88
CA ILE A 177 16.51 4.97 14.04
C ILE A 177 16.47 6.47 13.76
N LEU A 178 15.80 6.90 12.68
CA LEU A 178 15.65 8.32 12.36
C LEU A 178 14.86 9.06 13.43
N ARG A 179 13.79 8.45 13.96
CA ARG A 179 13.03 9.02 15.07
C ARG A 179 13.89 9.11 16.33
N ALA A 180 14.61 8.06 16.69
CA ALA A 180 15.50 8.04 17.85
C ALA A 180 16.60 9.10 17.77
N LYS A 181 17.23 9.28 16.60
CA LYS A 181 18.18 10.38 16.38
C LYS A 181 17.56 11.75 16.62
N ARG A 182 16.36 11.99 16.08
CA ARG A 182 15.61 13.23 16.35
C ARG A 182 15.27 13.40 17.84
N ARG A 183 15.01 12.29 18.56
CA ARG A 183 14.79 12.33 20.02
C ARG A 183 16.06 12.77 20.77
N GLU A 184 17.22 12.27 20.36
CA GLU A 184 18.51 12.60 20.98
C GLU A 184 18.96 14.03 20.68
N GLU A 185 18.87 14.46 19.41
CA GLU A 185 19.27 15.79 18.95
C GLU A 185 18.29 16.89 19.41
N GLY A 186 17.02 16.53 19.66
CA GLY A 186 16.02 17.46 20.14
C GLY A 186 16.35 18.04 21.52
N GLU A 187 16.18 19.34 21.66
CA GLU A 187 16.35 20.09 22.90
C GLU A 187 15.06 20.79 23.34
N PHE A 188 14.99 21.11 24.63
CA PHE A 188 13.94 21.96 25.16
C PHE A 188 14.21 23.41 24.80
N ILE A 189 13.19 24.09 24.29
CA ILE A 189 13.31 25.49 23.89
C ILE A 189 12.91 26.40 25.05
N GLY A 190 13.80 27.32 25.40
CA GLY A 190 13.56 28.38 26.39
C GLY A 190 13.37 27.87 27.82
N THR A 191 12.97 28.76 28.71
CA THR A 191 12.61 28.44 30.10
C THR A 191 11.10 28.55 30.31
N ILE A 192 10.56 27.82 31.29
CA ILE A 192 9.13 27.84 31.61
C ILE A 192 8.68 29.27 31.93
N ALA A 193 7.53 29.68 31.39
CA ALA A 193 6.96 31.02 31.42
C ALA A 193 7.69 32.10 30.60
N GLN A 194 8.78 31.78 29.91
CA GLN A 194 9.44 32.69 28.99
C GLN A 194 8.59 32.94 27.75
N ARG A 195 8.57 34.18 27.26
CA ARG A 195 7.95 34.55 25.99
C ARG A 195 9.05 34.71 24.93
N LEU A 196 8.91 33.98 23.82
CA LEU A 196 9.90 33.94 22.74
C LEU A 196 9.26 34.23 21.39
N GLU A 197 10.06 34.79 20.49
CA GLU A 197 9.79 34.89 19.06
C GLU A 197 10.51 33.72 18.39
N LEU A 198 9.76 32.88 17.66
CA LEU A 198 10.28 31.64 17.07
C LEU A 198 9.81 31.53 15.62
N ASP A 199 10.68 31.01 14.76
CA ASP A 199 10.32 30.54 13.42
C ASP A 199 9.90 29.08 13.53
N LEU A 200 8.59 28.82 13.41
CA LEU A 200 8.05 27.47 13.54
C LEU A 200 7.50 26.99 12.20
N LYS A 201 7.66 25.70 11.93
CA LYS A 201 7.00 24.97 10.84
C LYS A 201 5.84 24.18 11.42
N LEU A 202 4.63 24.34 10.90
CA LEU A 202 3.50 23.49 11.29
C LEU A 202 3.67 22.10 10.67
N THR A 203 3.89 21.06 11.47
CA THR A 203 4.12 19.70 10.95
C THR A 203 2.85 18.87 10.89
N ASN A 204 1.97 19.01 11.89
CA ASN A 204 0.71 18.28 11.93
C ASN A 204 -0.29 18.96 12.86
N THR A 205 -1.58 18.67 12.65
CA THR A 205 -2.67 19.05 13.57
C THR A 205 -3.50 17.81 13.89
N VAL A 206 -3.57 17.45 15.17
CA VAL A 206 -4.40 16.34 15.66
C VAL A 206 -5.65 16.91 16.33
N THR A 207 -6.81 16.41 15.92
CA THR A 207 -8.10 16.77 16.52
C THR A 207 -8.52 15.68 17.51
N ILE A 208 -8.84 16.08 18.74
CA ILE A 208 -9.35 15.23 19.80
C ILE A 208 -10.77 15.68 20.12
N ASP A 209 -11.75 14.84 19.82
CA ASP A 209 -13.14 15.08 20.22
C ASP A 209 -13.28 14.79 21.73
N THR A 210 -13.88 15.74 22.45
CA THR A 210 -14.16 15.60 23.88
C THR A 210 -15.62 15.95 24.14
N GLN A 211 -16.16 15.46 25.25
CA GLN A 211 -17.55 15.76 25.65
C GLN A 211 -17.87 17.25 25.84
N TRP A 212 -16.85 18.13 25.84
CA TRP A 212 -16.99 19.59 25.95
C TRP A 212 -16.60 20.33 24.67
N GLY A 213 -16.40 19.61 23.57
CA GLY A 213 -15.99 20.14 22.26
C GLY A 213 -14.61 19.65 21.82
N ASN A 214 -14.20 20.09 20.63
CA ASN A 214 -12.93 19.68 20.03
C ASN A 214 -11.74 20.39 20.66
N VAL A 215 -10.70 19.61 20.93
CA VAL A 215 -9.37 20.08 21.32
C VAL A 215 -8.40 19.78 20.20
N TYR A 216 -7.57 20.75 19.86
CA TYR A 216 -6.57 20.64 18.80
C TYR A 216 -5.17 20.65 19.40
N LEU A 217 -4.34 19.72 18.92
CA LEU A 217 -2.91 19.68 19.17
C LEU A 217 -2.19 20.04 17.87
N HIS A 218 -1.63 21.24 17.83
CA HIS A 218 -0.75 21.65 16.73
C HIS A 218 0.68 21.29 17.09
N LEU A 219 1.32 20.49 16.23
CA LEU A 219 2.70 20.09 16.35
C LEU A 219 3.55 21.00 15.47
N PHE A 220 4.59 21.55 16.05
CA PHE A 220 5.52 22.44 15.38
C PHE A 220 6.94 21.91 15.47
N GLU A 221 7.75 22.29 14.49
CA GLU A 221 9.18 22.02 14.43
C GLU A 221 9.91 23.35 14.20
N ASP A 222 10.98 23.62 14.95
CA ASP A 222 11.82 24.80 14.73
C ASP A 222 12.95 24.52 13.71
N GLN A 223 13.82 25.50 13.46
CA GLN A 223 14.96 25.36 12.55
C GLN A 223 15.97 24.29 12.98
N ASN A 224 15.99 23.93 14.27
CA ASN A 224 16.88 22.93 14.85
C ASN A 224 16.19 21.58 15.05
N HIS A 225 15.03 21.36 14.41
CA HIS A 225 14.23 20.13 14.53
C HIS A 225 13.69 19.84 15.95
N ASN A 226 13.64 20.84 16.82
CA ASN A 226 13.04 20.72 18.14
C ASN A 226 11.52 20.68 18.04
N SER A 227 10.89 19.84 18.85
CA SER A 227 9.43 19.65 18.84
C SER A 227 8.71 20.57 19.81
N LEU A 228 7.74 21.35 19.31
CA LEU A 228 6.83 22.14 20.14
C LEU A 228 5.38 21.72 19.95
N ILE A 229 4.59 21.79 21.03
CA ILE A 229 3.18 21.45 21.01
C ILE A 229 2.34 22.61 21.53
N TRP A 230 1.33 22.99 20.76
CA TRP A 230 0.29 23.91 21.19
C TRP A 230 -1.06 23.21 21.30
N LYS A 231 -1.56 23.10 22.54
CA LYS A 231 -2.92 22.64 22.84
C LYS A 231 -3.87 23.83 22.93
N THR A 232 -4.92 23.81 22.12
CA THR A 232 -5.91 24.89 22.05
C THR A 232 -7.29 24.35 21.64
N ASN A 233 -8.34 25.12 21.89
CA ASN A 233 -9.68 24.85 21.36
C ASN A 233 -9.92 25.60 20.04
N LYS A 234 -8.95 26.42 19.60
CA LYS A 234 -8.99 27.13 18.32
C LYS A 234 -8.38 26.24 17.24
N PHE A 235 -9.14 25.92 16.20
CA PHE A 235 -8.58 25.30 15.00
C PHE A 235 -7.83 26.37 14.19
N LEU A 236 -6.58 26.07 13.81
CA LEU A 236 -5.89 26.82 12.76
C LEU A 236 -6.45 26.33 11.42
N TYR A 237 -7.19 27.21 10.74
CA TYR A 237 -7.67 26.94 9.38
C TYR A 237 -6.56 27.14 8.35
N TYR A 238 -6.76 26.59 7.15
CA TYR A 238 -5.83 26.67 6.01
C TYR A 238 -5.45 28.12 5.64
N ASP A 239 -6.34 29.08 5.85
CA ASP A 239 -6.08 30.52 5.64
C ASP A 239 -5.18 31.15 6.73
N GLU A 240 -5.09 30.54 7.92
CA GLU A 240 -4.28 31.02 9.02
C GLU A 240 -2.87 30.41 9.06
N TRP A 241 -2.71 29.12 8.74
CA TRP A 241 -1.39 28.46 8.72
C TRP A 241 -1.47 27.06 8.10
N ASP A 242 -0.81 26.86 6.96
CA ASP A 242 -0.78 25.56 6.29
C ASP A 242 0.28 24.61 6.84
N VAL A 243 -0.01 23.30 6.80
CA VAL A 243 0.96 22.26 7.15
C VAL A 243 2.15 22.32 6.20
N GLY A 244 3.35 22.43 6.75
CA GLY A 244 4.60 22.60 6.02
C GLY A 244 5.08 24.06 5.92
N GLU A 245 4.22 25.04 6.20
CA GLU A 245 4.56 26.46 6.13
C GLU A 245 5.32 26.90 7.39
N ILE A 246 6.35 27.74 7.20
CA ILE A 246 7.13 28.34 8.29
C ILE A 246 6.60 29.75 8.56
N ARG A 247 6.28 30.06 9.82
CA ARG A 247 5.85 31.41 10.24
C ARG A 247 6.56 31.87 11.51
N LYS A 248 6.77 33.19 11.58
CA LYS A 248 7.18 33.90 12.80
C LYS A 248 6.05 33.95 13.80
N VAL A 249 6.27 33.39 14.98
CA VAL A 249 5.28 33.39 16.05
C VAL A 249 5.83 33.88 17.37
N LYS A 250 4.94 34.55 18.12
CA LYS A 250 5.13 34.84 19.54
C LYS A 250 4.44 33.77 20.36
N ALA A 251 5.20 33.02 21.13
CA ALA A 251 4.69 31.97 22.01
C ALA A 251 5.24 32.12 23.43
N THR A 252 4.51 31.60 24.41
CA THR A 252 4.98 31.49 25.80
C THR A 252 5.20 30.03 26.13
N ILE A 253 6.39 29.69 26.63
CA ILE A 253 6.71 28.34 27.08
C ILE A 253 5.85 28.03 28.30
N LYS A 254 5.03 26.99 28.20
CA LYS A 254 4.14 26.54 29.26
C LYS A 254 4.80 25.47 30.12
N ALA A 255 5.45 24.50 29.50
CA ALA A 255 6.08 23.37 30.17
C ALA A 255 7.09 22.70 29.25
N HIS A 256 7.99 21.92 29.85
CA HIS A 256 8.82 20.93 29.18
C HIS A 256 8.32 19.56 29.60
N ASP A 257 8.13 18.68 28.63
CA ASP A 257 7.58 17.35 28.87
C ASP A 257 8.26 16.31 27.98
N TYR A 258 8.10 15.04 28.33
CA TYR A 258 8.58 13.92 27.53
C TYR A 258 7.38 13.13 27.01
N TYR A 259 7.34 12.91 25.70
CA TYR A 259 6.38 12.00 25.10
C TYR A 259 7.12 10.94 24.30
N ARG A 260 6.98 9.67 24.71
CA ARG A 260 7.69 8.53 24.11
C ARG A 260 9.19 8.84 23.96
N ASP A 261 9.81 9.27 25.05
CA ASP A 261 11.24 9.64 25.15
C ASP A 261 11.70 10.77 24.22
N THR A 262 10.76 11.53 23.65
CA THR A 262 11.04 12.72 22.84
C THR A 262 10.85 13.97 23.70
N LYS A 263 11.85 14.86 23.75
CA LYS A 263 11.72 16.17 24.41
C LYS A 263 10.67 17.01 23.68
N GLN A 264 9.66 17.49 24.39
CA GLN A 264 8.59 18.32 23.85
C GLN A 264 8.45 19.61 24.64
N THR A 265 8.46 20.73 23.92
CA THR A 265 8.23 22.04 24.51
C THR A 265 6.76 22.42 24.33
N TRP A 266 6.01 22.43 25.43
CA TRP A 266 4.62 22.85 25.40
C TRP A 266 4.54 24.37 25.40
N VAL A 267 3.80 24.93 24.44
CA VAL A 267 3.60 26.37 24.32
C VAL A 267 2.15 26.77 24.51
N LYS A 268 1.93 28.01 24.95
CA LYS A 268 0.62 28.66 25.07
C LYS A 268 0.67 30.05 24.46
N ASN A 269 -0.51 30.62 24.22
CA ASN A 269 -0.67 31.99 23.72
C ASN A 269 0.10 32.24 22.42
N VAL A 270 0.11 31.25 21.51
CA VAL A 270 0.74 31.37 20.19
C VAL A 270 0.01 32.42 19.37
N LYS A 271 0.76 33.40 18.87
CA LYS A 271 0.27 34.46 17.99
C LYS A 271 1.17 34.57 16.78
N ILE A 272 0.57 34.45 15.59
CA ILE A 272 1.25 34.65 14.31
C ILE A 272 1.55 36.13 14.16
N GLN A 273 2.81 36.47 13.87
CA GLN A 273 3.16 37.82 13.48
C GLN A 273 2.85 38.00 11.98
N LYS A 274 2.06 39.02 11.65
CA LYS A 274 1.89 39.41 10.24
C LYS A 274 3.22 39.97 9.76
N ASN A 275 3.75 39.43 8.66
CA ASN A 275 4.85 40.07 7.95
C ASN A 275 4.29 41.38 7.36
N GLU A 276 4.77 42.52 7.84
CA GLU A 276 4.59 43.82 7.19
C GLU A 276 5.45 43.86 5.93
N SER A 277 4.99 43.21 4.85
CA SER A 277 5.59 43.37 3.53
C SER A 277 4.59 43.06 2.41
N GLU A 278 3.49 43.79 2.38
CA GLU A 278 2.75 44.09 1.15
C GLU A 278 2.42 45.57 1.15
N GLY A 279 3.41 46.37 0.79
CA GLY A 279 3.34 47.83 0.85
C GLY A 279 4.12 48.48 -0.27
N ILE A 280 4.02 47.98 -1.52
CA ILE A 280 4.29 48.80 -2.71
C ILE A 280 3.31 48.36 -3.81
N LYS A 281 2.16 49.04 -3.89
CA LYS A 281 1.46 49.21 -5.16
C LYS A 281 2.13 50.39 -5.85
N VAL A 282 2.81 50.14 -6.97
CA VAL A 282 3.05 51.15 -8.01
C VAL A 282 1.91 51.06 -9.00
#